data_AF-Q3IYF4-F1
#
_entry.id   AF-Q3IYF4-F1
#
_cell.length_a   1.000
_cell.length_b   1.000
_cell.length_c   1.000
_cell.angle_alpha   90.00
_cell.angle_beta   90.00
_cell.angle_gamma   90.00
#
_symmetry.space_group_name_H-M   'P 1'
#
loop_
_entity.id
_entity.type
_entity.pdbx_description
1 polymer ?
#
loop_
_entity_poly.entity_id
_entity_poly.type
_entity_poly.pdbx_seq_one_letter_code
_entity_poly.pdbx_strand_id
1 'polypeptide(L)'
;MTKPAETSRTFLDTMTELLSTLSVAPMGTIMAKRMLDMQQGIAGEMNQAAHDWLDRRQAAVSSLVGTAHKVMDKGFSDTATYTSMQEWYGGMVERLAADMKSPYDLMLACSAHVTPPVAKPAEKTASTFRRAA
;
A
#
# COMPACT_ATOMS: atom_id res chain seq x y z
N MET A 1 21.17 23.17 28.57
CA MET A 1 19.74 22.97 28.24
C MET A 1 19.38 23.94 27.12
N THR A 2 19.38 23.50 25.87
CA THR A 2 18.95 24.31 24.72
C THR A 2 17.42 24.28 24.64
N LYS A 3 16.81 25.44 24.41
CA LYS A 3 15.34 25.59 24.44
C LYS A 3 14.71 24.82 23.25
N PRO A 4 13.57 24.14 23.42
CA PRO A 4 12.90 23.37 22.36
C PRO A 4 12.60 24.15 21.08
N ALA A 5 12.45 25.47 21.21
CA ALA A 5 12.18 26.38 20.10
C ALA A 5 13.41 26.65 19.22
N GLU A 6 14.63 26.53 19.73
CA GLU A 6 15.84 26.71 18.92
C GLU A 6 16.12 25.47 18.08
N THR A 7 15.97 24.27 18.66
CA THR A 7 16.17 23.00 17.94
C THR A 7 15.19 22.80 16.78
N SER A 8 13.92 23.20 16.96
CA SER A 8 12.92 23.11 15.89
C SER A 8 13.16 24.14 14.77
N ARG A 9 13.71 25.31 15.11
CA ARG A 9 14.13 26.32 14.12
C ARG A 9 15.35 25.85 13.33
N THR A 10 16.37 25.30 14.00
CA THR A 10 17.55 24.76 13.32
C THR A 10 17.21 23.60 12.38
N PHE A 11 16.27 22.73 12.76
CA PHE A 11 15.82 21.64 11.88
C PHE A 11 15.11 22.17 10.63
N LEU A 12 14.19 23.13 10.79
CA LEU A 12 13.49 23.76 9.67
C LEU A 12 14.44 24.55 8.76
N ASP A 13 15.40 25.28 9.34
CA ASP A 13 16.42 26.03 8.59
C ASP A 13 17.32 25.06 7.79
N THR A 14 17.74 23.95 8.39
CA THR A 14 18.53 22.91 7.71
C THR A 14 17.75 22.26 6.57
N MET A 15 16.45 21.96 6.77
CA MET A 15 15.60 21.43 5.70
C MET A 15 15.40 22.44 4.57
N THR A 16 15.24 23.72 4.91
CA THR A 16 15.05 24.80 3.94
C THR A 16 16.32 25.03 3.10
N GLU A 17 17.49 24.94 3.72
CA GLU A 17 18.79 25.06 3.04
C GLU A 17 19.10 23.84 2.14
N LEU A 18 18.71 22.64 2.58
CA LEU A 18 18.79 21.44 1.75
C LEU A 18 17.84 21.51 0.54
N LEU A 19 16.63 22.03 0.73
CA LEU A 19 15.65 22.23 -0.33
C LEU A 19 16.06 23.35 -1.30
N SER A 20 16.69 24.43 -0.81
CA SER A 20 17.15 25.55 -1.63
C SER A 20 18.38 25.19 -2.46
N THR A 21 19.26 24.31 -1.97
CA THR A 21 20.40 23.81 -2.76
C THR A 21 19.98 22.79 -3.82
N LEU A 22 18.90 22.03 -3.59
CA LEU A 22 18.31 21.14 -4.60
C LEU A 22 17.53 21.91 -5.68
N SER A 23 16.93 23.07 -5.37
CA SER A 23 16.06 23.78 -6.33
C SER A 23 16.81 24.47 -7.48
N VAL A 24 18.13 24.67 -7.38
CA VAL A 24 18.93 25.43 -8.37
C VAL A 24 19.64 24.53 -9.39
N ALA A 25 19.65 23.20 -9.19
CA ALA A 25 20.28 22.24 -10.11
C ALA A 25 19.23 21.42 -10.89
N PRO A 26 19.41 21.16 -12.20
CA PRO A 26 18.53 20.27 -12.98
C PRO A 26 18.32 18.88 -12.35
N MET A 27 19.29 18.43 -11.56
CA MET A 27 19.21 17.17 -10.81
C MET A 27 18.19 17.21 -9.67
N GLY A 28 18.01 18.35 -8.99
CA GLY A 28 17.04 18.45 -7.90
C GLY A 28 15.60 18.56 -8.39
N THR A 29 15.35 19.18 -9.55
CA THR A 29 14.01 19.14 -10.18
C THR A 29 13.64 17.74 -10.66
N ILE A 30 14.60 16.97 -11.21
CA ILE A 30 14.39 15.55 -11.56
C ILE A 30 14.10 14.71 -10.31
N MET A 31 14.84 14.93 -9.22
CA MET A 31 14.65 14.19 -7.98
C MET A 31 13.33 14.55 -7.30
N ALA A 32 12.94 15.83 -7.29
CA ALA A 32 11.64 16.29 -6.80
C ALA A 32 10.49 15.66 -7.60
N LYS A 33 10.58 15.63 -8.93
CA LYS A 33 9.57 14.96 -9.77
C LYS A 33 9.45 13.48 -9.45
N ARG A 34 10.57 12.75 -9.36
CA ARG A 34 10.57 11.32 -8.98
C ARG A 34 9.96 11.09 -7.61
N MET A 35 10.24 11.97 -6.64
CA MET A 35 9.69 11.88 -5.30
C MET A 35 8.16 12.12 -5.29
N LEU A 36 7.68 13.08 -6.08
CA LEU A 36 6.25 13.32 -6.25
C LEU A 36 5.55 12.15 -6.94
N ASP A 37 6.14 11.61 -8.01
CA ASP A 37 5.61 10.44 -8.72
C ASP A 37 5.52 9.22 -7.78
N MET A 38 6.55 9.00 -6.95
CA MET A 38 6.54 7.96 -5.91
C MET A 38 5.44 8.18 -4.87
N GLN A 39 5.31 9.39 -4.34
CA GLN A 39 4.26 9.72 -3.36
C GLN A 39 2.86 9.53 -3.95
N GLN A 40 2.66 9.92 -5.21
CA GLN A 40 1.39 9.72 -5.91
C GLN A 40 1.08 8.24 -6.11
N GLY A 41 2.09 7.43 -6.49
CA GLY A 41 1.95 5.97 -6.60
C GLY A 41 1.55 5.33 -5.27
N ILE A 42 2.29 5.63 -4.19
CA ILE A 42 1.98 5.15 -2.83
C ILE A 42 0.57 5.56 -2.39
N ALA A 43 0.18 6.82 -2.62
CA ALA A 43 -1.16 7.29 -2.30
C ALA A 43 -2.25 6.51 -3.07
N GLY A 44 -1.97 6.16 -4.33
CA GLY A 44 -2.84 5.28 -5.13
C GLY A 44 -3.02 3.91 -4.50
N GLU A 45 -1.92 3.24 -4.12
CA GLU A 45 -1.97 1.92 -3.46
C GLU A 45 -2.72 1.96 -2.14
N MET A 46 -2.46 3.00 -1.31
CA MET A 46 -3.15 3.20 -0.05
C MET A 46 -4.65 3.40 -0.25
N ASN A 47 -5.04 4.19 -1.25
CA ASN A 47 -6.44 4.43 -1.56
C ASN A 47 -7.14 3.14 -2.01
N GLN A 48 -6.51 2.34 -2.86
CA GLN A 48 -7.06 1.06 -3.29
C GLN A 48 -7.21 0.09 -2.10
N ALA A 49 -6.17 -0.06 -1.27
CA ALA A 49 -6.23 -0.92 -0.09
C ALA A 49 -7.32 -0.49 0.91
N ALA A 50 -7.57 0.82 1.04
CA ALA A 50 -8.66 1.33 1.86
C ALA A 50 -10.04 0.94 1.31
N HIS A 51 -10.25 1.06 -0.01
CA HIS A 51 -11.49 0.60 -0.66
C HIS A 51 -11.69 -0.90 -0.45
N ASP A 52 -10.67 -1.72 -0.72
CA ASP A 52 -10.76 -3.17 -0.56
C ASP A 52 -11.08 -3.57 0.89
N TRP A 53 -10.52 -2.86 1.88
CA TRP A 53 -10.82 -3.08 3.29
C TRP A 53 -12.27 -2.72 3.62
N LEU A 54 -12.75 -1.56 3.17
CA LEU A 54 -14.13 -1.11 3.40
C LEU A 54 -15.14 -2.08 2.78
N ASP A 55 -14.89 -2.55 1.55
CA ASP A 55 -15.74 -3.51 0.86
C ASP A 55 -15.85 -4.84 1.63
N ARG A 56 -14.72 -5.36 2.13
CA ARG A 56 -14.73 -6.56 2.98
C ARG A 56 -15.51 -6.35 4.28
N ARG A 57 -15.42 -5.16 4.88
CA ARG A 57 -16.16 -4.82 6.11
C ARG A 57 -17.65 -4.70 5.86
N GLN A 58 -18.05 -4.05 4.77
CA GLN A 58 -19.45 -3.97 4.37
C GLN A 58 -20.02 -5.37 4.12
N ALA A 59 -19.30 -6.22 3.37
CA ALA A 59 -19.72 -7.61 3.14
C ALA A 59 -19.85 -8.42 4.44
N ALA A 60 -18.94 -8.21 5.41
CA ALA A 60 -19.01 -8.85 6.72
C ALA A 60 -20.27 -8.46 7.49
N VAL A 61 -20.58 -7.16 7.54
CA VAL A 61 -21.76 -6.64 8.23
C VAL A 61 -23.04 -7.12 7.56
N SER A 62 -23.15 -7.01 6.23
CA SER A 62 -24.33 -7.48 5.49
C SER A 62 -24.57 -8.98 5.69
N SER A 63 -23.50 -9.78 5.68
CA SER A 63 -23.57 -11.23 5.92
C SER A 63 -24.00 -11.56 7.36
N LEU A 64 -23.47 -10.84 8.35
CA LEU A 64 -23.88 -10.99 9.75
C LEU A 64 -25.35 -10.64 9.95
N VAL A 65 -25.78 -9.47 9.47
CA VAL A 65 -27.16 -9.00 9.60
C VAL A 65 -28.13 -9.95 8.91
N GLY A 66 -27.82 -10.40 7.69
CA GLY A 66 -28.66 -11.37 6.97
C GLY A 66 -28.78 -12.70 7.72
N THR A 67 -27.70 -13.18 8.33
CA THR A 67 -27.70 -14.42 9.14
C THR A 67 -28.50 -14.23 10.42
N ALA A 68 -28.32 -13.10 11.11
CA ALA A 68 -29.06 -12.77 12.33
C ALA A 68 -30.57 -12.70 12.08
N HIS A 69 -31.01 -12.09 10.96
CA HIS A 69 -32.43 -12.09 10.58
C HIS A 69 -32.98 -13.50 10.40
N LYS A 70 -32.28 -14.40 9.68
CA LYS A 70 -32.72 -15.80 9.53
C LYS A 70 -32.86 -16.53 10.87
N VAL A 71 -31.92 -16.28 11.79
CA VAL A 71 -31.96 -16.83 13.15
C VAL A 71 -33.16 -16.30 13.93
N MET A 72 -33.43 -15.00 13.86
CA MET A 72 -34.59 -14.39 14.53
C MET A 72 -35.92 -14.88 13.96
N ASP A 73 -36.00 -15.09 12.64
CA ASP A 73 -37.25 -15.45 11.96
C ASP A 73 -37.59 -16.94 12.09
N LYS A 74 -36.59 -17.83 11.99
CA LYS A 74 -36.79 -19.29 11.90
C LYS A 74 -36.21 -20.09 13.06
N GLY A 75 -35.37 -19.47 13.89
CA GLY A 75 -34.64 -20.16 14.96
C GLY A 75 -33.55 -21.10 14.45
N PHE A 76 -32.79 -21.67 15.38
CA PHE A 76 -31.65 -22.56 15.08
C PHE A 76 -32.03 -23.99 14.69
N SER A 77 -33.30 -24.39 14.90
CA SER A 77 -33.80 -25.71 14.52
C SER A 77 -34.06 -25.83 13.01
N ASP A 78 -34.14 -24.71 12.29
CA ASP A 78 -34.25 -24.70 10.83
C ASP A 78 -32.89 -25.02 10.19
N THR A 79 -32.85 -26.06 9.37
CA THR A 79 -31.62 -26.53 8.73
C THR A 79 -31.01 -25.49 7.80
N ALA A 80 -31.82 -24.71 7.09
CA ALA A 80 -31.31 -23.64 6.21
C ALA A 80 -30.71 -22.48 7.01
N THR A 81 -31.29 -22.12 8.15
CA THR A 81 -30.70 -21.17 9.10
C THR A 81 -29.37 -21.67 9.65
N TYR A 82 -29.29 -22.94 10.05
CA TYR A 82 -28.06 -23.53 10.55
C TYR A 82 -26.95 -23.52 9.49
N THR A 83 -27.25 -23.90 8.23
CA THR A 83 -26.30 -23.79 7.12
C THR A 83 -25.85 -22.35 6.87
N SER A 84 -26.77 -21.38 6.89
CA SER A 84 -26.42 -19.96 6.74
C SER A 84 -25.47 -19.47 7.83
N MET A 85 -25.58 -20.00 9.05
CA MET A 85 -24.66 -19.68 10.14
C MET A 85 -23.27 -20.26 9.90
N GLN A 86 -23.18 -21.50 9.40
CA GLN A 86 -21.91 -22.13 9.02
C GLN A 86 -21.22 -21.36 7.89
N GLU A 87 -21.97 -20.96 6.86
CA GLU A 87 -21.47 -20.11 5.76
C GLU A 87 -20.94 -18.77 6.27
N TRP A 88 -21.69 -18.13 7.19
CA TRP A 88 -21.25 -16.89 7.82
C TRP A 88 -19.92 -17.06 8.58
N TYR A 89 -19.80 -18.14 9.37
CA TYR A 89 -18.55 -18.47 10.07
C TYR A 89 -17.39 -18.72 9.11
N GLY A 90 -17.62 -19.47 8.03
CA GLY A 90 -16.62 -19.70 6.98
C GLY A 90 -16.12 -18.39 6.38
N GLY A 91 -17.06 -17.55 5.94
CA GLY A 91 -16.73 -16.22 5.41
C GLY A 91 -16.06 -15.29 6.43
N MET A 92 -16.37 -15.43 7.73
CA MET A 92 -15.67 -14.68 8.79
C MET A 92 -14.18 -15.05 8.86
N VAL A 93 -13.86 -16.35 8.79
CA VAL A 93 -12.48 -16.84 8.80
C VAL A 93 -11.71 -16.38 7.57
N GLU A 94 -12.30 -16.48 6.39
CA GLU A 94 -11.69 -16.02 5.14
C GLU A 94 -11.38 -14.52 5.18
N ARG A 95 -12.33 -13.70 5.65
CA ARG A 95 -12.14 -12.25 5.79
C ARG A 95 -11.07 -11.92 6.83
N LEU A 96 -10.99 -12.65 7.93
CA LEU A 96 -9.94 -12.47 8.93
C LEU A 96 -8.55 -12.75 8.32
N ALA A 97 -8.42 -13.84 7.56
CA ALA A 97 -7.17 -14.15 6.87
C ALA A 97 -6.79 -13.07 5.85
N ALA A 98 -7.76 -12.57 5.07
CA ALA A 98 -7.54 -11.47 4.13
C ALA A 98 -7.09 -10.18 4.86
N ASP A 99 -7.67 -9.87 6.02
CA ASP A 99 -7.30 -8.70 6.80
C ASP A 99 -5.91 -8.82 7.45
N MET A 100 -5.49 -10.02 7.83
CA MET A 100 -4.11 -10.24 8.29
C MET A 100 -3.09 -10.10 7.16
N LYS A 101 -3.45 -10.50 5.94
CA LYS A 101 -2.60 -10.42 4.75
C LYS A 101 -2.50 -9.00 4.17
N SER A 102 -3.59 -8.24 4.23
CA SER A 102 -3.74 -6.94 3.56
C SER A 102 -2.62 -5.91 3.86
N PRO A 103 -2.12 -5.73 5.10
CA PRO A 103 -1.02 -4.81 5.36
C PRO A 103 0.28 -5.20 4.64
N TYR A 104 0.56 -6.50 4.51
CA TYR A 104 1.75 -6.99 3.82
C TYR A 104 1.65 -6.77 2.31
N ASP A 105 0.47 -7.02 1.73
CA ASP A 105 0.21 -6.77 0.31
C ASP A 105 0.34 -5.27 -0.01
N LEU A 106 -0.15 -4.39 0.89
CA LEU A 106 0.03 -2.94 0.75
C LEU A 106 1.51 -2.54 0.83
N MET A 107 2.28 -3.08 1.77
CA MET A 107 3.72 -2.79 1.84
C MET A 107 4.45 -3.22 0.57
N LEU A 108 4.14 -4.40 0.04
CA LEU A 108 4.71 -4.90 -1.21
C LEU A 108 4.33 -3.99 -2.39
N ALA A 109 3.06 -3.60 -2.51
CA ALA A 109 2.59 -2.69 -3.55
C ALA A 109 3.28 -1.32 -3.47
N CYS A 110 3.35 -0.73 -2.28
CA CYS A 110 4.06 0.54 -2.06
C CYS A 110 5.55 0.44 -2.40
N SER A 111 6.20 -0.69 -2.11
CA SER A 111 7.63 -0.88 -2.40
C SER A 111 7.95 -0.83 -3.91
N ALA A 112 7.00 -1.20 -4.77
CA ALA A 112 7.17 -1.11 -6.23
C ALA A 112 7.39 0.33 -6.72
N HIS A 113 6.88 1.31 -5.98
CA HIS A 113 7.04 2.75 -6.29
C HIS A 113 8.35 3.35 -5.75
N VAL A 114 8.98 2.69 -4.77
CA VAL A 114 10.23 3.13 -4.13
C VAL A 114 11.46 2.47 -4.78
N THR A 115 11.29 1.26 -5.30
CA THR A 115 12.40 0.51 -5.90
C THR A 115 12.71 1.07 -7.28
N PRO A 116 13.94 1.55 -7.56
CA PRO A 116 14.29 1.99 -8.90
C PRO A 116 14.13 0.80 -9.86
N PRO A 117 13.64 1.02 -11.10
CA PRO A 117 13.58 -0.05 -12.09
C PRO A 117 14.98 -0.65 -12.20
N VAL A 118 15.11 -1.94 -11.87
CA VAL A 118 16.35 -2.68 -12.07
C VAL A 118 16.73 -2.47 -13.53
N ALA A 119 17.82 -1.74 -13.77
CA ALA A 119 18.31 -1.51 -15.12
C ALA A 119 18.40 -2.87 -15.79
N LYS A 120 17.65 -3.07 -16.87
CA LYS A 120 17.77 -4.27 -17.71
C LYS A 120 19.27 -4.51 -17.92
N PRO A 121 19.80 -5.73 -17.68
CA PRO A 121 21.20 -6.01 -17.91
C PRO A 121 21.53 -5.53 -19.31
N ALA A 122 22.50 -4.63 -19.43
CA ALA A 122 22.99 -4.16 -20.71
C ALA A 122 23.26 -5.41 -21.55
N GLU A 123 22.48 -5.57 -22.61
CA GLU A 123 22.64 -6.63 -23.59
C GLU A 123 24.11 -6.61 -23.98
N LYS A 124 24.83 -7.70 -23.69
CA LYS A 124 26.27 -7.81 -23.90
C LYS A 124 26.60 -7.23 -25.25
N THR A 125 27.33 -6.12 -25.26
CA THR A 125 27.93 -5.56 -26.47
C THR A 125 28.77 -6.67 -27.08
N ALA A 126 28.23 -7.28 -28.14
CA ALA A 126 28.85 -8.42 -28.78
C ALA A 126 30.26 -8.02 -29.23
N SER A 127 31.22 -8.81 -28.79
CA SER A 127 32.62 -8.77 -29.16
C SER A 127 32.78 -8.54 -30.67
N THR A 128 33.33 -7.40 -31.06
CA THR A 128 33.90 -7.23 -32.39
C THR A 128 35.37 -6.82 -32.25
N PHE A 129 36.19 -7.72 -31.69
CA PHE A 129 37.60 -7.74 -32.06
C PHE A 129 37.68 -8.27 -33.50
N ARG A 130 37.50 -7.39 -34.49
CA ARG A 130 38.02 -7.64 -35.84
C ARG A 130 39.49 -7.24 -35.84
N ARG A 131 40.33 -8.27 -35.90
CA ARG A 131 41.78 -8.20 -36.11
C ARG A 131 42.08 -7.25 -37.28
N ALA A 132 42.95 -6.27 -37.05
CA ALA A 132 43.57 -5.49 -38.12
C ALA A 132 44.46 -6.42 -38.97
N ALA A 133 44.55 -6.05 -40.25
CA ALA A 133 45.19 -6.75 -41.36
C ALA A 133 46.64 -7.19 -41.11
#